data_AF-A0A0F9CZ37-F1
#
_entry.id   AF-A0A0F9CZ37-F1
#
_cell.length_a   1.000
_cell.length_b   1.000
_cell.length_c   1.000
_cell.angle_alpha   90.00
_cell.angle_beta   90.00
_cell.angle_gamma   90.00
#
_symmetry.space_group_name_H-M   'P 1'
#
loop_
_entity.id
_entity.type
_entity.pdbx_description
1 polymer ?
#
loop_
_entity_poly.entity_id
_entity_poly.type
_entity_poly.pdbx_seq_one_letter_code
_entity_poly.pdbx_strand_id
1 'polypeptide(L)'
;MLVGEASGGEEERLGLPFVGSSGKELTTLLGEAGIDREECYLTNVFLDRPKGNKFHFEWCRGKKEVSDEYKEILPQLHKACPTYPWPNTYTWASVAQGKYVMPEHLPELQRLKEEILQVKPNLVVALGGTPLWALLGTGGITKLRGAVAQSTLVPGQKVLPAFHPAYVPRRGSSKGEGSNALPGDSPPGTSYLDTTKP
;
A
#
# COMPACT_ATOMS: atom_id res chain seq x y z
N MET A 1 7.41 8.64 -7.37
CA MET A 1 7.48 7.20 -7.02
C MET A 1 6.12 6.76 -6.51
N LEU A 2 5.61 5.60 -6.92
CA LEU A 2 4.35 5.03 -6.44
C LEU A 2 4.63 3.67 -5.79
N VAL A 3 3.98 3.42 -4.66
CA VAL A 3 4.21 2.22 -3.83
C VAL A 3 2.87 1.51 -3.58
N GLY A 4 2.76 0.26 -4.01
CA GLY A 4 1.64 -0.64 -3.74
C GLY A 4 1.85 -1.56 -2.55
N GLU A 5 0.93 -2.50 -2.34
CA GLU A 5 0.99 -3.46 -1.23
C GLU A 5 1.99 -4.60 -1.50
N ALA A 6 1.62 -5.50 -2.40
CA ALA A 6 2.36 -6.71 -2.72
C ALA A 6 2.14 -7.08 -4.20
N SER A 7 2.97 -7.97 -4.73
CA SER A 7 2.81 -8.45 -6.10
C SER A 7 1.53 -9.25 -6.27
N GLY A 8 0.85 -9.07 -7.40
CA GLY A 8 -0.24 -9.93 -7.84
C GLY A 8 0.28 -11.06 -8.73
N GLY A 9 -0.64 -11.82 -9.33
CA GLY A 9 -0.27 -12.98 -10.16
C GLY A 9 0.41 -12.62 -11.48
N GLU A 10 0.02 -11.52 -12.11
CA GLU A 10 0.68 -11.07 -13.33
C GLU A 10 2.04 -10.44 -13.01
N GLU A 11 2.14 -9.72 -11.90
CA GLU A 11 3.39 -9.16 -11.39
C GLU A 11 4.41 -10.26 -11.08
N GLU A 12 4.00 -11.33 -10.39
CA GLU A 12 4.83 -12.52 -10.12
C GLU A 12 5.30 -13.19 -11.42
N ARG A 13 4.41 -13.33 -12.41
CA ARG A 13 4.72 -13.97 -13.69
C ARG A 13 5.69 -13.16 -14.55
N LEU A 14 5.58 -11.84 -14.51
CA LEU A 14 6.34 -10.93 -15.40
C LEU A 14 7.54 -10.27 -14.71
N GLY A 15 7.63 -10.34 -13.39
CA GLY A 15 8.66 -9.67 -12.59
C GLY A 15 8.55 -8.14 -12.62
N LEU A 16 7.38 -7.60 -12.96
CA LEU A 16 7.16 -6.16 -13.12
C LEU A 16 5.98 -5.70 -12.25
N PRO A 17 6.11 -4.59 -11.51
CA PRO A 17 5.04 -4.10 -10.65
C PRO A 17 3.91 -3.45 -11.48
N PHE A 18 2.68 -3.57 -10.99
CA PHE A 18 1.49 -2.95 -11.59
C PHE A 18 1.29 -3.30 -13.07
N VAL A 19 1.35 -4.58 -13.43
CA VAL A 19 1.05 -5.08 -14.79
C VAL A 19 -0.30 -5.79 -14.88
N GLY A 20 -0.88 -6.16 -13.72
CA GLY A 20 -2.21 -6.73 -13.60
C GLY A 20 -3.34 -5.70 -13.79
N SER A 21 -4.57 -6.08 -13.42
CA SER A 21 -5.75 -5.22 -13.62
C SER A 21 -5.67 -3.90 -12.86
N SER A 22 -5.15 -3.90 -11.63
CA SER A 22 -4.93 -2.67 -10.84
C SER A 22 -3.89 -1.77 -11.50
N GLY A 23 -2.89 -2.35 -12.15
CA GLY A 23 -1.85 -1.61 -12.86
C GLY A 23 -2.34 -0.97 -14.16
N LYS A 24 -3.26 -1.63 -14.87
CA LYS A 24 -3.96 -1.04 -16.01
C LYS A 24 -4.81 0.15 -15.58
N GLU A 25 -5.57 -0.01 -14.50
CA GLU A 25 -6.36 1.09 -13.92
C GLU A 25 -5.46 2.24 -13.47
N LEU A 26 -4.33 1.95 -12.82
CA LEU A 26 -3.33 2.96 -12.45
C LEU A 26 -2.83 3.74 -13.68
N THR A 27 -2.57 3.04 -14.78
CA THR A 27 -2.11 3.67 -16.03
C THR A 27 -3.16 4.63 -16.57
N THR A 28 -4.44 4.25 -16.57
CA THR A 28 -5.54 5.13 -16.95
C THR A 28 -5.58 6.37 -16.05
N LEU A 29 -5.53 6.19 -14.73
CA LEU A 29 -5.59 7.30 -13.76
C LEU A 29 -4.39 8.25 -13.89
N LEU A 30 -3.19 7.72 -14.16
CA LEU A 30 -2.00 8.54 -14.43
C LEU A 30 -2.18 9.36 -15.71
N GLY A 31 -2.68 8.73 -16.79
CA GLY A 31 -2.98 9.42 -18.04
C GLY A 31 -4.03 10.52 -17.89
N GLU A 32 -5.10 10.27 -17.14
CA GLU A 32 -6.12 11.28 -16.81
C GLU A 32 -5.54 12.46 -15.99
N ALA A 33 -4.56 12.18 -15.13
CA ALA A 33 -3.85 13.20 -14.36
C ALA A 33 -2.76 13.92 -15.17
N GLY A 34 -2.53 13.54 -16.43
CA GLY A 34 -1.45 14.09 -17.27
C GLY A 34 -0.05 13.67 -16.82
N ILE A 35 0.07 12.54 -16.13
CA ILE A 35 1.33 12.00 -15.63
C ILE A 35 1.75 10.84 -16.54
N ASP A 36 2.95 10.90 -17.11
CA ASP A 36 3.51 9.78 -17.86
C ASP A 36 3.92 8.65 -16.89
N ARG A 37 3.44 7.44 -17.19
CA ARG A 37 3.78 6.24 -16.42
C ARG A 37 5.28 5.92 -16.52
N GLU A 38 5.91 6.16 -17.65
CA GLU A 38 7.32 5.83 -17.87
C GLU A 38 8.25 6.76 -17.07
N GLU A 39 7.77 7.94 -16.67
CA GLU A 39 8.46 8.85 -15.75
C GLU A 39 8.25 8.47 -14.27
N CYS A 40 7.40 7.49 -14.00
CA CYS A 40 7.09 7.04 -12.65
C CYS A 40 7.93 5.82 -12.25
N TYR A 41 8.66 5.93 -11.14
CA TYR A 41 9.18 4.74 -10.46
C TYR A 41 8.06 4.02 -9.72
N LEU A 42 7.82 2.74 -10.05
CA LEU A 42 6.78 1.88 -9.49
C LEU A 42 7.40 0.75 -8.67
N THR A 43 6.91 0.51 -7.45
CA THR A 43 7.34 -0.61 -6.61
C THR A 43 6.20 -1.03 -5.65
N ASN A 44 6.42 -2.06 -4.86
CA ASN A 44 5.53 -2.50 -3.78
C ASN A 44 6.24 -2.44 -2.43
N VAL A 45 5.50 -2.49 -1.33
CA VAL A 45 6.11 -2.74 -0.01
C VAL A 45 6.71 -4.14 0.01
N PHE A 46 5.98 -5.14 -0.46
CA PHE A 46 6.44 -6.53 -0.53
C PHE A 46 6.60 -6.95 -2.00
N LEU A 47 7.76 -7.44 -2.40
CA LEU A 47 7.98 -7.86 -3.78
C LEU A 47 7.35 -9.22 -4.13
N ASP A 48 7.16 -10.07 -3.13
CA ASP A 48 6.54 -11.37 -3.34
C ASP A 48 5.02 -11.28 -3.42
N ARG A 49 4.42 -12.35 -3.94
CA ARG A 49 2.96 -12.52 -3.97
C ARG A 49 2.50 -13.33 -2.76
N PRO A 50 1.58 -12.82 -1.93
CA PRO A 50 0.97 -13.61 -0.88
C PRO A 50 0.07 -14.68 -1.52
N LYS A 51 0.04 -15.89 -0.92
CA LYS A 51 -0.76 -17.00 -1.44
C LYS A 51 -2.23 -16.59 -1.64
N GLY A 52 -2.72 -16.83 -2.84
CA GLY A 52 -4.09 -16.44 -3.22
C GLY A 52 -4.37 -14.94 -3.21
N ASN A 53 -3.35 -14.07 -3.24
CA ASN A 53 -3.45 -12.61 -3.09
C ASN A 53 -4.07 -12.18 -1.75
N LYS A 54 -3.89 -12.97 -0.68
CA LYS A 54 -4.51 -12.72 0.63
C LYS A 54 -3.48 -12.23 1.66
N PHE A 55 -2.91 -11.05 1.43
CA PHE A 55 -1.88 -10.44 2.31
C PHE A 55 -2.21 -10.56 3.81
N HIS A 56 -3.36 -10.03 4.24
CA HIS A 56 -3.76 -10.04 5.66
C HIS A 56 -4.03 -11.42 6.25
N PHE A 57 -4.21 -12.45 5.43
CA PHE A 57 -4.45 -13.81 5.91
C PHE A 57 -3.14 -14.60 5.94
N GLU A 58 -2.30 -14.42 4.92
CA GLU A 58 -1.04 -15.15 4.81
C GLU A 58 0.04 -14.56 5.71
N TRP A 59 0.24 -13.24 5.68
CA TRP A 59 1.42 -12.56 6.23
C TRP A 59 1.12 -11.67 7.44
N CYS A 60 -0.06 -11.81 8.03
CA CYS A 60 -0.39 -11.06 9.24
C CYS A 60 -1.03 -11.93 10.32
N ARG A 61 -0.67 -11.66 11.57
CA ARG A 61 -1.13 -12.39 12.76
C ARG A 61 -1.50 -11.43 13.90
N GLY A 62 -1.96 -11.99 15.02
CA GLY A 62 -2.26 -11.23 16.23
C GLY A 62 -1.00 -10.70 16.92
N LYS A 63 -1.14 -9.60 17.67
CA LYS A 63 0.00 -8.91 18.30
C LYS A 63 0.90 -9.82 19.12
N LYS A 64 0.31 -10.72 19.91
CA LYS A 64 1.04 -11.61 20.81
C LYS A 64 1.94 -12.56 20.01
N GLU A 65 1.35 -13.28 19.06
CA GLU A 65 2.04 -14.23 18.18
C GLU A 65 3.23 -13.56 17.46
N VAL A 66 2.98 -12.44 16.79
CA VAL A 66 4.02 -11.67 16.10
C VAL A 66 5.12 -11.20 17.05
N SER A 67 4.78 -10.77 18.27
CA SER A 67 5.78 -10.28 19.22
C SER A 67 6.65 -11.39 19.79
N ASP A 68 6.12 -12.61 19.89
CA ASP A 68 6.87 -13.77 20.37
C ASP A 68 7.80 -14.28 19.26
N GLU A 69 7.29 -14.44 18.04
CA GLU A 69 8.09 -14.80 16.86
C GLU A 69 9.20 -13.77 16.58
N TYR A 70 8.93 -12.47 16.77
CA TYR A 70 9.92 -11.43 16.56
C TYR A 70 11.16 -11.63 17.46
N LYS A 71 10.95 -12.03 18.72
CA LYS A 71 12.07 -12.29 19.66
C LYS A 71 12.90 -13.49 19.19
N GLU A 72 12.24 -14.50 18.65
CA GLU A 72 12.89 -15.71 18.17
C GLU A 72 13.73 -15.46 16.92
N ILE A 73 13.22 -14.64 15.99
CA ILE A 73 13.90 -14.40 14.71
C ILE A 73 14.80 -13.15 14.68
N LEU A 74 14.79 -12.32 15.74
CA LEU A 74 15.59 -11.08 15.80
C LEU A 74 17.08 -11.31 15.49
N PRO A 75 17.75 -12.38 15.97
CA PRO A 75 19.13 -12.67 15.57
C PRO A 75 19.31 -12.89 14.06
N GLN A 76 18.35 -13.56 13.41
CA GLN A 76 18.34 -13.81 11.97
C GLN A 76 18.12 -12.51 11.20
N LEU A 77 17.25 -11.63 11.70
CA LEU A 77 17.03 -10.30 11.12
C LEU A 77 18.29 -9.43 11.17
N HIS A 78 19.01 -9.42 12.30
CA HIS A 78 20.31 -8.74 12.40
C HIS A 78 21.34 -9.31 11.42
N LYS A 79 21.31 -10.63 11.18
CA LYS A 79 22.21 -11.27 10.21
C LYS A 79 21.86 -10.90 8.76
N ALA A 80 20.57 -10.86 8.42
CA ALA A 80 20.09 -10.57 7.07
C ALA A 80 20.23 -9.08 6.72
N CYS A 81 19.91 -8.19 7.67
CA CYS A 81 19.93 -6.74 7.48
C CYS A 81 20.71 -6.06 8.62
N PRO A 82 22.05 -6.14 8.64
CA PRO A 82 22.87 -5.69 9.77
C PRO A 82 22.88 -4.17 9.96
N THR A 83 22.51 -3.41 8.93
CA THR A 83 22.46 -1.94 8.94
C THR A 83 21.09 -1.39 9.33
N TYR A 84 20.06 -2.24 9.40
CA TYR A 84 18.72 -1.81 9.80
C TYR A 84 18.66 -1.67 11.33
N PRO A 85 18.13 -0.57 11.87
CA PRO A 85 18.04 -0.35 13.31
C PRO A 85 16.87 -1.15 13.91
N TRP A 86 17.00 -2.47 13.95
CA TRP A 86 15.98 -3.36 14.50
C TRP A 86 15.72 -3.03 16.00
N PRO A 87 14.47 -2.75 16.39
CA PRO A 87 14.15 -2.55 17.80
C PRO A 87 14.28 -3.87 18.58
N ASN A 88 14.54 -3.80 19.89
CA ASN A 88 14.61 -5.01 20.74
C ASN A 88 13.24 -5.70 20.92
N THR A 89 12.15 -5.01 20.59
CA THR A 89 10.78 -5.52 20.67
C THR A 89 9.99 -5.12 19.43
N TYR A 90 8.91 -5.83 19.14
CA TYR A 90 8.04 -5.49 18.02
C TYR A 90 7.26 -4.20 18.33
N THR A 91 7.56 -3.12 17.62
CA THR A 91 6.98 -1.77 17.85
C THR A 91 6.05 -1.29 16.74
N TRP A 92 5.98 -1.98 15.61
CA TRP A 92 5.15 -1.55 14.48
C TRP A 92 3.66 -1.58 14.81
N ALA A 93 2.92 -0.62 14.25
CA ALA A 93 1.47 -0.54 14.38
C ALA A 93 0.77 -1.70 13.65
N SER A 94 -0.51 -1.93 13.93
CA SER A 94 -1.31 -2.87 13.15
C SER A 94 -1.55 -2.34 11.74
N VAL A 95 -1.46 -3.22 10.74
CA VAL A 95 -1.69 -2.86 9.34
C VAL A 95 -3.19 -2.75 9.04
N ALA A 96 -3.99 -3.64 9.62
CA ALA A 96 -5.45 -3.63 9.52
C ALA A 96 -6.09 -4.42 10.66
N GLN A 97 -7.13 -3.87 11.30
CA GLN A 97 -8.02 -4.60 12.25
C GLN A 97 -7.28 -5.44 13.32
N GLY A 98 -6.21 -4.90 13.92
CA GLY A 98 -5.46 -5.60 14.96
C GLY A 98 -4.54 -6.72 14.45
N LYS A 99 -4.36 -6.81 13.12
CA LYS A 99 -3.37 -7.68 12.48
C LYS A 99 -2.04 -6.96 12.29
N TYR A 100 -0.96 -7.68 12.53
CA TYR A 100 0.42 -7.20 12.47
C TYR A 100 1.19 -8.04 11.45
N VAL A 101 2.10 -7.41 10.71
CA VAL A 101 2.94 -8.09 9.71
C VAL A 101 3.88 -9.05 10.44
N MET A 102 4.00 -10.27 9.92
CA MET A 102 4.90 -11.25 10.53
C MET A 102 6.38 -10.84 10.36
N PRO A 103 7.25 -11.11 11.35
CA PRO A 103 8.61 -10.58 11.42
C PRO A 103 9.51 -10.89 10.22
N GLU A 104 9.35 -12.05 9.60
CA GLU A 104 10.11 -12.53 8.45
C GLU A 104 9.94 -11.66 7.20
N HIS A 105 8.86 -10.88 7.12
CA HIS A 105 8.60 -9.97 6.01
C HIS A 105 9.10 -8.54 6.26
N LEU A 106 9.54 -8.21 7.49
CA LEU A 106 10.02 -6.86 7.81
C LEU A 106 11.28 -6.42 7.04
N PRO A 107 12.20 -7.30 6.58
CA PRO A 107 13.33 -6.91 5.74
C PRO A 107 12.93 -6.11 4.48
N GLU A 108 11.71 -6.34 3.97
CA GLU A 108 11.17 -5.58 2.83
C GLU A 108 11.05 -4.07 3.12
N LEU A 109 10.89 -3.66 4.38
CA LEU A 109 10.91 -2.24 4.77
C LEU A 109 12.31 -1.63 4.59
N GLN A 110 13.37 -2.39 4.85
CA GLN A 110 14.73 -1.92 4.60
C GLN A 110 15.00 -1.80 3.10
N ARG A 111 14.59 -2.78 2.30
CA ARG A 111 14.66 -2.69 0.83
C ARG A 111 13.94 -1.45 0.31
N LEU A 112 12.68 -1.24 0.73
CA LEU A 112 11.92 -0.06 0.30
C LEU A 112 12.59 1.25 0.72
N LYS A 113 13.16 1.30 1.92
CA LYS A 113 13.96 2.44 2.38
C LYS A 113 15.17 2.71 1.47
N GLU A 114 15.92 1.67 1.12
CA GLU A 114 17.07 1.76 0.22
C GLU A 114 16.65 2.25 -1.18
N GLU A 115 15.55 1.72 -1.72
CA GLU A 115 14.98 2.19 -3.00
C GLU A 115 14.65 3.68 -2.95
N ILE A 116 13.99 4.15 -1.89
CA ILE A 116 13.65 5.57 -1.74
C ILE A 116 14.92 6.43 -1.64
N LEU A 117 15.93 5.98 -0.89
CA LEU A 117 17.20 6.70 -0.75
C LEU A 117 18.01 6.75 -2.05
N GLN A 118 17.89 5.73 -2.89
CA GLN A 118 18.55 5.65 -4.20
C GLN A 118 17.82 6.48 -5.24
N VAL A 119 16.50 6.33 -5.35
CA VAL A 119 15.65 7.02 -6.34
C VAL A 119 15.50 8.51 -6.00
N LYS A 120 15.56 8.87 -4.70
CA LYS A 120 15.37 10.23 -4.18
C LYS A 120 14.13 10.93 -4.76
N PRO A 121 12.94 10.32 -4.68
CA PRO A 121 11.76 10.88 -5.32
C PRO A 121 11.32 12.18 -4.63
N ASN A 122 10.90 13.18 -5.40
CA ASN A 122 10.29 14.39 -4.83
C ASN A 122 9.02 14.11 -4.02
N LEU A 123 8.28 13.07 -4.41
CA LEU A 123 7.05 12.62 -3.77
C LEU A 123 6.90 11.09 -3.92
N VAL A 124 6.50 10.44 -2.83
CA VAL A 124 6.07 9.04 -2.80
C VAL A 124 4.56 8.99 -2.66
N VAL A 125 3.88 8.31 -3.58
CA VAL A 125 2.42 8.09 -3.50
C VAL A 125 2.18 6.70 -2.89
N ALA A 126 1.55 6.66 -1.72
CA ALA A 126 1.22 5.42 -1.02
C ALA A 126 -0.17 4.95 -1.45
N LEU A 127 -0.22 3.88 -2.25
CA LEU A 127 -1.45 3.35 -2.84
C LEU A 127 -2.09 2.30 -1.91
N GLY A 128 -2.92 2.74 -0.96
CA GLY A 128 -3.63 1.87 -0.02
C GLY A 128 -3.07 1.87 1.41
N GLY A 129 -3.65 1.04 2.27
CA GLY A 129 -3.36 1.02 3.71
C GLY A 129 -1.98 0.47 4.06
N THR A 130 -1.55 -0.59 3.38
CA THR A 130 -0.26 -1.24 3.64
C THR A 130 0.96 -0.36 3.30
N PRO A 131 1.05 0.29 2.12
CA PRO A 131 2.13 1.26 1.87
C PRO A 131 2.06 2.48 2.79
N LEU A 132 0.86 2.91 3.20
CA LEU A 132 0.71 3.97 4.19
C LEU A 132 1.30 3.57 5.55
N TRP A 133 1.00 2.35 6.01
CA TRP A 133 1.56 1.77 7.21
C TRP A 133 3.09 1.68 7.15
N ALA A 134 3.63 1.20 6.02
CA ALA A 134 5.07 1.06 5.83
C ALA A 134 5.80 2.41 5.87
N LEU A 135 5.23 3.43 5.21
CA LEU A 135 5.89 4.73 5.01
C LEU A 135 5.69 5.71 6.17
N LEU A 136 4.54 5.65 6.85
CA LEU A 136 4.15 6.59 7.91
C LEU A 136 4.04 5.95 9.30
N GLY A 137 4.17 4.62 9.41
CA GLY A 137 4.02 3.91 10.68
C GLY A 137 2.59 3.93 11.24
N THR A 138 1.59 4.29 10.43
CA THR A 138 0.19 4.41 10.85
C THR A 138 -0.76 3.80 9.83
N GLY A 139 -1.82 3.15 10.31
CA GLY A 139 -2.93 2.66 9.49
C GLY A 139 -4.04 3.71 9.33
N GLY A 140 -5.05 3.40 8.51
CA GLY A 140 -6.27 4.21 8.40
C GLY A 140 -6.18 5.35 7.38
N ILE A 141 -6.18 4.99 6.10
CA ILE A 141 -6.13 5.91 4.95
C ILE A 141 -7.18 7.03 4.98
N THR A 142 -8.34 6.77 5.61
CA THR A 142 -9.52 7.64 5.54
C THR A 142 -9.30 9.02 6.18
N LYS A 143 -8.39 9.16 7.14
CA LYS A 143 -8.10 10.44 7.81
C LYS A 143 -6.94 11.24 7.22
N LEU A 144 -6.08 10.60 6.43
CA LEU A 144 -4.81 11.20 5.94
C LEU A 144 -4.78 11.41 4.42
N ARG A 145 -5.77 10.91 3.68
CA ARG A 145 -5.82 11.08 2.22
C ARG A 145 -5.91 12.56 1.84
N GLY A 146 -5.17 12.94 0.80
CA GLY A 146 -5.16 14.32 0.26
C GLY A 146 -4.25 15.31 0.98
N ALA A 147 -3.62 14.92 2.11
CA ALA A 147 -2.59 15.71 2.77
C ALA A 147 -1.21 15.09 2.57
N VAL A 148 -0.20 15.91 2.29
CA VAL A 148 1.18 15.46 2.24
C VAL A 148 1.71 15.30 3.66
N ALA A 149 2.23 14.11 3.96
CA ALA A 149 2.85 13.77 5.23
C ALA A 149 4.36 13.52 5.06
N GLN A 150 5.08 13.50 6.18
CA GLN A 150 6.50 13.16 6.23
C GLN A 150 6.66 11.67 6.56
N SER A 151 7.51 10.97 5.80
CA SER A 151 7.78 9.56 6.05
C SER A 151 8.51 9.35 7.38
N THR A 152 8.08 8.32 8.10
CA THR A 152 8.77 7.81 9.28
C THR A 152 9.87 6.82 8.90
N LEU A 153 9.72 6.14 7.75
CA LEU A 153 10.71 5.21 7.20
C LEU A 153 11.96 5.93 6.65
N VAL A 154 11.74 7.05 5.96
CA VAL A 154 12.81 7.92 5.42
C VAL A 154 12.56 9.38 5.81
N PRO A 155 13.21 9.89 6.89
CA PRO A 155 13.01 11.27 7.32
C PRO A 155 13.22 12.29 6.19
N GLY A 156 12.27 13.21 6.03
CA GLY A 156 12.28 14.24 4.98
C GLY A 156 11.61 13.82 3.67
N GLN A 157 11.31 12.53 3.46
CA GLN A 157 10.58 12.07 2.28
C GLN A 157 9.10 12.45 2.39
N LYS A 158 8.59 13.16 1.38
CA LYS A 158 7.15 13.48 1.27
C LYS A 158 6.36 12.26 0.81
N VAL A 159 5.24 12.01 1.48
CA VAL A 159 4.31 10.92 1.19
C VAL A 159 2.90 11.46 0.97
N LEU A 160 2.26 11.07 -0.12
CA LEU A 160 0.85 11.36 -0.41
C LEU A 160 0.03 10.06 -0.35
N PRO A 161 -0.91 9.91 0.60
CA PRO A 161 -1.79 8.77 0.65
C PRO A 161 -2.88 8.84 -0.42
N ALA A 162 -3.08 7.75 -1.15
CA ALA A 162 -4.12 7.61 -2.17
C ALA A 162 -4.75 6.20 -2.12
N PHE A 163 -6.02 6.08 -2.53
CA PHE A 163 -6.66 4.76 -2.60
C PHE A 163 -5.94 3.87 -3.61
N HIS A 164 -5.84 2.57 -3.29
CA HIS A 164 -5.29 1.62 -4.23
C HIS A 164 -6.22 1.53 -5.46
N PRO A 165 -5.70 1.48 -6.70
CA PRO A 165 -6.51 1.42 -7.93
C PRO A 165 -7.54 0.29 -7.95
N ALA A 166 -7.28 -0.82 -7.23
CA ALA A 166 -8.22 -1.93 -7.09
C ALA A 166 -9.54 -1.56 -6.38
N TYR A 167 -9.57 -0.50 -5.58
CA TYR A 167 -10.77 -0.02 -4.87
C TYR A 167 -11.48 1.12 -5.59
N VAL A 168 -10.91 1.63 -6.67
CA VAL A 168 -11.60 2.60 -7.53
C VAL A 168 -12.67 1.83 -8.30
N PRO A 169 -13.96 2.22 -8.21
CA PRO A 169 -15.00 1.60 -9.00
C PRO A 169 -14.62 1.66 -10.48
N ARG A 170 -14.54 0.51 -11.15
CA ARG A 170 -14.23 0.46 -12.58
C ARG A 170 -15.27 1.27 -13.32
N ARG A 171 -14.85 2.38 -13.95
CA ARG A 171 -15.73 3.13 -14.84
C ARG A 171 -15.98 2.26 -16.06
N GLY A 172 -17.24 1.85 -16.24
CA GLY A 172 -17.63 0.88 -17.26
C GLY A 172 -17.16 1.29 -18.65
N SER A 173 -16.56 0.34 -19.37
CA SER A 173 -16.58 0.33 -20.82
C SER A 173 -18.01 0.57 -21.29
N SER A 174 -18.23 1.60 -22.11
CA SER A 174 -19.52 1.88 -22.74
C SER A 174 -20.05 0.61 -23.44
N LYS A 175 -21.09 0.01 -22.86
CA LYS A 175 -21.99 -0.92 -23.56
C LYS A 175 -23.40 -0.53 -23.22
N GLY A 176 -24.21 -0.47 -24.28
CA GLY A 176 -25.55 0.09 -24.30
C GLY A 176 -26.57 -0.61 -23.40
N GLU A 177 -27.66 0.11 -23.23
CA GLU A 177 -29.02 -0.29 -22.88
C GLU A 177 -29.26 -1.78 -22.58
N GLY A 178 -29.79 -2.07 -21.39
CA GLY A 178 -30.38 -3.36 -21.06
C GLY A 178 -30.36 -3.72 -19.58
N SER A 179 -31.42 -3.31 -18.89
CA SER A 179 -31.92 -3.78 -17.58
C SER A 179 -31.40 -5.13 -17.03
N ASN A 180 -30.89 -5.14 -15.80
CA ASN A 180 -31.60 -5.64 -14.62
C ASN A 180 -30.78 -5.43 -13.34
N ALA A 181 -31.40 -4.77 -12.36
CA ALA A 181 -30.86 -4.55 -11.02
C ALA A 181 -31.10 -5.77 -10.13
N LEU A 182 -30.22 -6.01 -9.14
CA LEU A 182 -30.54 -6.50 -7.80
C LEU A 182 -29.31 -6.29 -6.86
N PRO A 183 -29.47 -6.29 -5.52
CA PRO A 183 -29.10 -5.15 -4.68
C PRO A 183 -28.06 -5.47 -3.59
N GLY A 184 -27.56 -4.43 -2.92
CA GLY A 184 -27.05 -4.51 -1.55
C GLY A 184 -25.55 -4.29 -1.41
N ASP A 185 -25.13 -3.03 -1.34
CA ASP A 185 -24.32 -2.51 -0.23
C ASP A 185 -24.02 -1.03 -0.49
N SER A 186 -24.79 -0.17 0.17
CA SER A 186 -24.61 1.28 0.13
C SER A 186 -23.39 1.66 0.99
N PRO A 187 -22.42 2.44 0.49
CA PRO A 187 -21.42 3.06 1.36
C PRO A 187 -22.09 4.18 2.19
N PRO A 188 -21.62 4.42 3.44
CA PRO A 188 -22.22 5.40 4.34
C PRO A 188 -22.09 6.82 3.77
N GLY A 189 -23.23 7.52 3.79
CA GLY A 189 -23.43 8.82 3.16
C GLY A 189 -22.52 9.93 3.67
N THR A 190 -21.91 10.64 2.73
CA THR A 190 -21.42 12.00 2.94
C THR A 190 -22.53 12.97 2.55
N SER A 191 -23.20 13.56 3.55
CA SER A 191 -24.05 14.72 3.37
C SER A 191 -23.17 15.93 3.01
N TYR A 192 -23.13 16.30 1.74
CA TYR A 192 -22.69 17.63 1.33
C TYR A 192 -23.85 18.61 1.58
N LEU A 193 -23.65 19.56 2.49
CA LEU A 193 -24.48 20.76 2.57
C LEU A 193 -24.17 21.62 1.34
N ASP A 194 -25.11 21.66 0.40
CA ASP A 194 -25.13 22.62 -0.68
C ASP A 194 -25.70 23.94 -0.14
N THR A 195 -24.82 24.93 0.04
CA THR A 195 -25.21 26.32 0.28
C THR A 195 -25.05 27.09 -1.01
N THR A 196 -26.01 26.97 -1.93
CA THR A 196 -26.21 27.95 -3.01
C THR A 196 -27.70 28.25 -3.27
N LYS A 197 -28.17 29.34 -2.63
CA LYS A 197 -29.06 30.42 -3.16
C LYS A 197 -30.56 30.16 -3.35
N PRO A 198 -31.39 31.23 -3.44
CA PRO A 198 -31.07 32.67 -3.51
C PRO A 198 -31.04 33.43 -2.18
#